data_AF-A0A433ZZQ2-F1
#
_entry.id   AF-A0A433ZZQ2-F1
#
_cell.length_a   1.000
_cell.length_b   1.000
_cell.length_c   1.000
_cell.angle_alpha   90.00
_cell.angle_beta   90.00
_cell.angle_gamma   90.00
#
_symmetry.space_group_name_H-M   'P 1'
#
loop_
_entity.id
_entity.type
_entity.pdbx_description
1 polymer ?
#
loop_
_entity_poly.entity_id
_entity_poly.type
_entity_poly.pdbx_seq_one_letter_code
_entity_poly.pdbx_strand_id
1 'polypeptide(L)'
;VFTCIRQSIRWRPGRGFNSVPCLVSGMQTATVVGPPDSEIHTDNYGRVKVQFHWDRLGKFDDASSPFLRVMSSWAGSNFGHISLPRVGQEVAIVFLNGNVDHPIIIGSVYNHH
;
A
#
# COMPACT_ATOMS: atom_id res chain seq x y z
N VAL A 1 -17.99 35.52 11.63
CA VAL A 1 -17.12 36.07 12.70
C VAL A 1 -15.68 35.85 12.28
N PHE A 2 -14.84 36.88 12.34
CA PHE A 2 -13.42 36.80 11.96
C PHE A 2 -12.57 36.60 13.22
N THR A 3 -11.60 35.70 13.17
CA THR A 3 -10.74 35.34 14.31
C THR A 3 -9.28 35.62 13.93
N CYS A 4 -8.59 36.40 14.75
CA CYS A 4 -7.19 36.79 14.52
C CYS A 4 -6.26 36.12 15.54
N ILE A 5 -4.99 35.96 15.17
CA ILE A 5 -3.89 35.63 16.11
C ILE A 5 -2.80 36.71 16.02
N ARG A 6 -1.92 36.77 17.02
CA ARG A 6 -0.78 37.70 17.00
C ARG A 6 0.18 37.34 15.85
N GLN A 7 0.69 38.36 15.15
CA GLN A 7 1.62 38.19 14.03
C GLN A 7 2.90 37.41 14.39
N SER A 8 3.38 37.54 15.63
CA SER A 8 4.56 36.82 16.11
C SER A 8 4.37 35.31 16.23
N ILE A 9 3.11 34.83 16.27
CA ILE A 9 2.80 33.41 16.38
C ILE A 9 2.61 32.87 14.96
N ARG A 10 3.51 31.98 14.52
CA ARG A 10 3.33 31.28 13.24
C ARG A 10 2.10 30.38 13.31
N TRP A 11 1.11 30.65 12.47
CA TRP A 11 -0.07 29.80 12.37
C TRP A 11 0.28 28.42 11.81
N ARG A 12 -0.29 27.37 12.42
CA ARG A 12 -0.32 26.01 11.91
C ARG A 12 -1.75 25.49 12.01
N PRO A 13 -2.25 24.75 11.02
CA PRO A 13 -3.55 24.09 11.14
C PRO A 13 -3.52 23.14 12.33
N GLY A 14 -4.53 23.22 13.20
CA GLY A 14 -4.75 22.20 14.22
C GLY A 14 -5.19 20.87 13.60
N ARG A 15 -5.18 19.79 14.40
CA ARG A 15 -5.80 18.52 13.98
C ARG A 15 -7.26 18.76 13.59
N GLY A 16 -7.69 18.23 12.45
CA GLY A 16 -9.06 18.41 11.96
C GLY A 16 -9.32 19.73 11.23
N PHE A 17 -8.31 20.60 11.04
CA PHE A 17 -8.47 21.81 10.23
C PHE A 17 -8.53 21.43 8.74
N ASN A 18 -9.74 21.21 8.23
CA ASN A 18 -10.03 20.77 6.85
C ASN A 18 -9.31 19.48 6.43
N SER A 19 -8.92 18.65 7.40
CA SER A 19 -8.30 17.35 7.16
C SER A 19 -9.01 16.31 8.00
N VAL A 20 -9.76 15.43 7.34
CA VAL A 20 -10.41 14.27 7.97
C VAL A 20 -9.60 13.04 7.57
N PRO A 21 -9.17 12.19 8.51
CA PRO A 21 -8.48 10.94 8.17
C PRO A 21 -9.35 10.09 7.24
N CYS A 22 -8.78 9.66 6.12
CA CYS A 22 -9.43 8.67 5.26
C CYS A 22 -9.26 7.30 5.92
N LEU A 23 -10.33 6.80 6.52
CA LEU A 23 -10.34 5.46 7.11
C LEU A 23 -10.89 4.48 6.08
N VAL A 24 -10.02 3.59 5.59
CA VAL A 24 -10.45 2.49 4.72
C VAL A 24 -10.97 1.36 5.61
N SER A 25 -12.27 1.10 5.53
CA SER A 25 -12.89 -0.05 6.18
C SER A 25 -12.86 -1.24 5.23
N GLY A 26 -12.11 -2.28 5.59
CA GLY A 26 -12.11 -3.57 4.89
C GLY A 26 -10.86 -3.86 4.06
N MET A 27 -10.84 -5.08 3.54
CA MET A 27 -9.82 -5.58 2.63
C MET A 27 -10.10 -5.07 1.20
N GLN A 28 -9.05 -4.75 0.47
CA GLN A 28 -9.09 -4.42 -0.95
C GLN A 28 -8.25 -5.43 -1.72
N THR A 29 -8.43 -5.49 -3.03
CA THR A 29 -7.52 -6.22 -3.91
C THR A 29 -6.73 -5.27 -4.81
N ALA A 30 -5.58 -5.75 -5.28
CA ALA A 30 -4.71 -5.02 -6.19
C ALA A 30 -3.93 -6.01 -7.07
N THR A 31 -3.40 -5.52 -8.19
CA THR A 31 -2.58 -6.32 -9.10
C THR A 31 -1.11 -6.08 -8.81
N VAL A 32 -0.31 -7.14 -8.72
CA VAL A 32 1.15 -7.03 -8.55
C VAL A 32 1.78 -6.49 -9.83
N VAL A 33 2.69 -5.52 -9.68
CA VAL A 33 3.36 -4.84 -10.81
C VAL A 33 4.87 -4.90 -10.67
N GLY A 34 5.57 -4.69 -11.78
CA GLY A 34 7.02 -4.66 -11.85
C GLY A 34 7.52 -4.08 -13.18
N PRO A 35 8.85 -4.06 -13.38
CA PRO A 35 9.45 -3.66 -14.63
C PRO A 35 8.97 -4.52 -15.81
N PRO A 36 9.10 -4.02 -17.05
CA PRO A 36 8.84 -4.82 -18.25
C PRO A 36 9.59 -6.15 -18.21
N ASP A 37 8.93 -7.22 -18.66
CA ASP A 37 9.48 -8.59 -18.74
C ASP A 37 9.93 -9.22 -17.41
N SER A 38 9.59 -8.60 -16.27
CA SER A 38 9.87 -9.15 -14.94
C SER A 38 8.71 -9.99 -14.43
N GLU A 39 8.93 -11.29 -14.24
CA GLU A 39 7.93 -12.17 -13.63
C GLU A 39 7.86 -11.99 -12.10
N ILE A 40 9.01 -11.75 -11.46
CA ILE A 40 9.14 -11.53 -10.01
C ILE A 40 9.90 -10.23 -9.78
N HIS A 41 9.24 -9.25 -9.18
CA HIS A 41 9.84 -7.98 -8.78
C HIS A 41 9.76 -7.80 -7.26
N THR A 42 10.90 -7.99 -6.58
CA THR A 42 11.01 -7.93 -5.13
C THR A 42 12.28 -7.22 -4.67
N ASP A 43 12.27 -6.73 -3.43
CA ASP A 43 13.46 -6.27 -2.73
C ASP A 43 14.03 -7.32 -1.77
N ASN A 44 15.09 -6.94 -1.02
CA ASN A 44 15.76 -7.79 -0.04
C ASN A 44 14.88 -8.28 1.12
N TYR A 45 13.67 -7.73 1.27
CA TYR A 45 12.72 -8.06 2.33
C TYR A 45 11.52 -8.87 1.82
N GLY A 46 11.53 -9.31 0.56
CA GLY A 46 10.40 -10.04 -0.02
C GLY A 46 9.17 -9.17 -0.25
N ARG A 47 9.35 -7.85 -0.38
CA ARG A 47 8.25 -6.91 -0.65
C ARG A 47 8.00 -6.81 -2.13
N VAL A 48 6.75 -6.62 -2.53
CA VAL A 48 6.35 -6.45 -3.93
C VAL A 48 5.70 -5.09 -4.15
N LYS A 49 5.59 -4.67 -5.41
CA LYS A 49 4.83 -3.48 -5.80
C LYS A 49 3.48 -3.90 -6.35
N VAL A 50 2.49 -3.03 -6.22
CA VAL A 50 1.12 -3.28 -6.67
C VAL A 50 0.55 -2.03 -7.35
N GLN A 51 -0.50 -2.21 -8.12
CA GLN A 51 -1.38 -1.14 -8.54
C GLN A 51 -2.78 -1.42 -8.04
N PHE A 52 -3.35 -0.46 -7.30
CA PHE A 52 -4.72 -0.53 -6.83
C PHE A 52 -5.69 -0.24 -7.97
N HIS A 53 -6.88 -0.85 -7.93
CA HIS A 53 -7.91 -0.67 -8.95
C HIS A 53 -8.42 0.78 -9.08
N TRP A 54 -8.29 1.56 -8.01
CA TRP A 54 -8.67 2.99 -7.99
C TRP A 54 -7.54 3.91 -8.43
N ASP A 55 -6.31 3.40 -8.62
CA ASP A 55 -5.20 4.18 -9.13
C ASP A 55 -5.32 4.37 -10.65
N ARG A 56 -5.70 5.59 -11.04
CA ARG A 56 -5.88 6.02 -12.43
C ARG A 56 -4.60 6.58 -13.07
N LEU A 57 -3.56 6.85 -12.28
CA LEU A 57 -2.32 7.46 -12.75
C LEU A 57 -1.23 6.42 -12.98
N GLY A 58 -1.25 5.31 -12.24
CA GLY A 58 -0.36 4.17 -12.42
C GLY A 58 -0.46 3.56 -13.83
N LYS A 59 0.68 3.11 -14.35
CA LYS A 59 0.81 2.54 -15.71
C LYS A 59 1.09 1.04 -15.70
N PHE A 60 0.77 0.38 -14.60
CA PHE A 60 1.10 -1.02 -14.30
C PHE A 60 2.59 -1.31 -14.42
N ASP A 61 3.41 -0.37 -13.92
CA ASP A 61 4.87 -0.44 -13.95
C ASP A 61 5.46 -0.43 -12.53
N ASP A 62 6.79 -0.39 -12.43
CA ASP A 62 7.48 -0.34 -11.14
C ASP A 62 7.31 1.01 -10.41
N ALA A 63 6.65 2.00 -10.99
CA ALA A 63 6.41 3.30 -10.37
C ALA A 63 5.01 3.40 -9.72
N SER A 64 4.12 2.42 -9.92
CA SER A 64 2.73 2.49 -9.41
C SER A 64 2.63 2.50 -7.87
N SER A 65 3.58 1.89 -7.15
CA SER A 65 3.57 1.92 -5.68
C SER A 65 4.96 1.84 -5.04
N PRO A 66 5.08 2.21 -3.75
CA PRO A 66 6.21 1.76 -2.93
C PRO A 66 6.17 0.24 -2.74
N PHE A 67 7.23 -0.31 -2.14
CA PHE A 67 7.30 -1.72 -1.77
C PHE A 67 6.39 -2.06 -0.58
N LEU A 68 5.49 -3.01 -0.78
CA LEU A 68 4.54 -3.52 0.21
C LEU A 68 5.00 -4.85 0.81
N ARG A 69 4.83 -4.99 2.13
CA ARG A 69 5.11 -6.24 2.83
C ARG A 69 4.08 -7.30 2.49
N VAL A 70 4.56 -8.53 2.35
CA VAL A 70 3.76 -9.73 2.10
C VAL A 70 3.71 -10.57 3.36
N MET A 71 2.50 -10.92 3.79
CA MET A 71 2.28 -11.88 4.87
C MET A 71 2.77 -13.26 4.45
N SER A 72 3.59 -13.88 5.30
CA SER A 72 3.92 -15.29 5.19
C SER A 72 3.12 -16.09 6.22
N SER A 73 2.87 -17.37 5.92
CA SER A 73 2.32 -18.33 6.87
C SER A 73 3.25 -18.58 8.06
N TRP A 74 4.56 -18.43 7.88
CA TRP A 74 5.56 -18.57 8.93
C TRP A 74 6.79 -17.72 8.63
N ALA A 75 7.11 -16.77 9.52
CA ALA A 75 8.27 -15.91 9.42
C ALA A 75 9.09 -15.98 10.73
N GLY A 76 10.29 -16.55 10.65
CA GLY A 76 11.28 -16.60 11.72
C GLY A 76 12.56 -15.83 11.35
N SER A 77 13.54 -15.83 12.25
CA SER A 77 14.82 -15.17 12.00
C SER A 77 15.64 -15.96 10.95
N ASN A 78 15.62 -15.52 9.70
CA ASN A 78 16.29 -16.18 8.56
C ASN A 78 15.77 -17.59 8.20
N PHE A 79 14.59 -17.98 8.69
CA PHE A 79 13.91 -19.22 8.30
C PHE A 79 12.40 -19.00 8.25
N GLY A 80 11.69 -19.86 7.53
CA GLY A 80 10.24 -19.80 7.43
C GLY A 80 9.75 -20.19 6.04
N HIS A 81 8.49 -19.86 5.76
CA HIS A 81 7.88 -20.07 4.45
C HIS A 81 7.98 -18.78 3.64
N ILE A 82 8.23 -18.88 2.34
CA ILE A 82 8.25 -17.73 1.43
C ILE A 82 7.50 -18.13 0.16
N SER A 83 6.50 -17.33 -0.20
CA SER A 83 5.81 -17.42 -1.49
C SER A 83 5.53 -16.00 -1.94
N LEU A 84 6.32 -15.54 -2.92
CA LEU A 84 6.22 -14.17 -3.41
C LEU A 84 5.15 -14.10 -4.51
N PRO A 85 4.20 -13.17 -4.43
CA PRO A 85 3.31 -12.86 -5.53
C PRO A 85 4.10 -12.43 -6.77
N ARG A 86 3.70 -12.95 -7.94
CA ARG A 86 4.31 -12.65 -9.24
C ARG A 86 3.58 -11.49 -9.91
N VAL A 87 4.26 -10.79 -10.82
CA VAL A 87 3.66 -9.71 -11.61
C VAL A 87 2.43 -10.23 -12.36
N GLY A 88 1.34 -9.46 -12.31
CA GLY A 88 0.04 -9.83 -12.86
C GLY A 88 -0.89 -10.58 -11.90
N GLN A 89 -0.39 -11.14 -10.79
CA GLN A 89 -1.25 -11.81 -9.81
C GLN A 89 -2.08 -10.82 -9.00
N GLU A 90 -3.28 -11.23 -8.61
CA GLU A 90 -4.14 -10.45 -7.72
C GLU A 90 -3.87 -10.78 -6.24
N VAL A 91 -3.65 -9.75 -5.46
CA VAL A 91 -3.35 -9.83 -4.03
C VAL A 91 -4.39 -9.12 -3.19
N ALA A 92 -4.68 -9.70 -2.03
CA ALA A 92 -5.51 -9.12 -1.00
C ALA A 92 -4.68 -8.23 -0.07
N ILE A 93 -5.14 -7.01 0.17
CA ILE A 93 -4.45 -5.96 0.94
C ILE A 93 -5.35 -5.47 2.06
N VAL A 94 -4.77 -5.30 3.25
CA VAL A 94 -5.40 -4.58 4.36
C VAL A 94 -4.57 -3.36 4.73
N PHE A 95 -5.25 -2.37 5.32
CA PHE A 95 -4.64 -1.12 5.76
C PHE A 95 -4.54 -1.10 7.27
N LEU A 96 -3.33 -1.02 7.82
CA LEU A 96 -3.11 -1.06 9.27
C LEU A 96 -3.78 0.14 9.94
N ASN A 97 -4.63 -0.12 10.93
CA ASN A 97 -5.48 0.89 11.59
C ASN A 97 -6.39 1.67 10.62
N GLY A 98 -6.68 1.11 9.44
CA GLY A 98 -7.44 1.78 8.38
C GLY A 98 -6.67 2.90 7.66
N ASN A 99 -5.36 3.06 7.88
CA ASN A 99 -4.55 4.06 7.22
C ASN A 99 -4.12 3.60 5.82
N VAL A 100 -4.57 4.30 4.78
CA VAL A 100 -4.25 4.01 3.37
C VAL A 100 -2.75 4.02 3.08
N ASP A 101 -1.96 4.77 3.86
CA ASP A 101 -0.51 4.86 3.71
C ASP A 101 0.23 3.64 4.28
N HIS A 102 -0.46 2.79 5.06
CA HIS A 102 0.12 1.61 5.71
C HIS A 102 -0.49 0.28 5.20
N PRO A 103 -0.38 -0.03 3.89
CA PRO A 103 -0.87 -1.29 3.34
C PRO A 103 0.02 -2.48 3.69
N ILE A 104 -0.60 -3.65 3.85
CA ILE A 104 0.08 -4.96 3.95
C ILE A 104 -0.71 -5.99 3.14
N ILE A 105 0.02 -6.78 2.34
CA ILE A 105 -0.56 -7.89 1.57
C ILE A 105 -0.77 -9.06 2.52
N ILE A 106 -1.98 -9.63 2.52
CA ILE A 106 -2.37 -10.75 3.39
C ILE A 106 -2.63 -12.05 2.64
N GLY A 107 -2.53 -12.04 1.32
CA GLY A 107 -2.66 -13.26 0.52
C GLY A 107 -2.86 -12.96 -0.95
N SER A 108 -3.05 -14.02 -1.73
CA SER A 108 -3.37 -13.96 -3.15
C SER A 108 -4.73 -14.60 -3.40
N VAL A 109 -5.45 -14.09 -4.38
CA VAL A 109 -6.76 -14.62 -4.78
C VAL A 109 -6.71 -15.02 -6.24
N TYR A 110 -7.39 -16.13 -6.56
CA TYR A 110 -7.62 -16.49 -7.96
C TYR A 110 -8.73 -15.62 -8.54
N ASN A 111 -8.57 -15.26 -9.79
CA ASN A 111 -9.59 -14.61 -10.59
C ASN A 111 -9.68 -15.32 -11.96
N HIS A 112 -10.56 -14.81 -12.83
CA HIS A 112 -10.85 -15.40 -14.14
C HIS A 112 -10.03 -14.77 -15.27
N HIS A 113 -9.10 -13.87 -14.94
CA HIS A 113 -8.26 -13.14 -15.88
C HIS A 113 -6.84 -13.70 -15.90
#